data_AF-A0A9W7C3A8-F1
#
_entry.id   AF-A0A9W7C3A8-F1
#
_cell.length_a   1.000
_cell.length_b   1.000
_cell.length_c   1.000
_cell.angle_alpha   90.00
_cell.angle_beta   90.00
_cell.angle_gamma   90.00
#
_symmetry.space_group_name_H-M   'P 1'
#
loop_
_entity.id
_entity.type
_entity.pdbx_description
1 polymer ?
#
loop_
_entity_poly.entity_id
_entity_poly.type
_entity_poly.pdbx_seq_one_letter_code
_entity_poly.pdbx_strand_id
1 'polypeptide(L)'
;MKSAWLLLAFLHPTLSFTPQPLTADSTIPATVSCGGRHRCASLRTTPHRPLHATLQTNWGDAINGGYLITCPNGDPGSVRLQRSSNIISEVGLDGKIKTMEFDTDDEDRIRGCYNSHIEVLRQAKNDFGGGGGMPNLFGDLFGQGSTKPPDYKVLIMEDNISLSPKFQQTTLNKLNNFGRQKQGEWDMLHLAYIMYVPGLTVGKTEDDGVVSLTTGLGSALGTTAYVISMRGVNAILDYHDKNGYTMAIPDLMAKLFPTSRYAAYPMLFHRASKVKSLVNPQLDSLRELLFEPFFFTKWETLMVTTNLSTNVLFPALVTTLLITSIKCGLNTFDAIQQQLTYGYFEGNVVLVGISGLFSLFSLAILAQGVLLAPPPPKEDES
;
A
#
# COMPACT_ATOMS: atom_id res chain seq x y z
N MET A 1 11.18 17.91 -18.02
CA MET A 1 11.07 17.11 -19.26
C MET A 1 11.33 15.61 -19.08
N LYS A 2 12.39 15.16 -18.35
CA LYS A 2 12.63 13.72 -18.11
C LYS A 2 11.48 13.00 -17.37
N SER A 3 10.75 13.69 -16.49
CA SER A 3 9.63 13.12 -15.73
C SER A 3 8.38 12.81 -16.56
N ALA A 4 8.14 13.55 -17.66
CA ALA A 4 7.01 13.30 -18.56
C ALA A 4 7.24 12.06 -19.44
N TRP A 5 8.49 11.79 -19.82
CA TRP A 5 8.87 10.59 -20.56
C TRP A 5 8.75 9.31 -19.72
N LEU A 6 9.04 9.39 -18.41
CA LEU A 6 8.84 8.27 -17.49
C LEU A 6 7.36 7.94 -17.30
N LEU A 7 6.47 8.94 -17.27
CA LEU A 7 5.01 8.75 -17.18
C LEU A 7 4.43 8.10 -18.46
N LEU A 8 4.93 8.49 -19.64
CA LEU A 8 4.52 7.93 -20.94
C LEU A 8 5.01 6.49 -21.14
N ALA A 9 6.25 6.18 -20.73
CA ALA A 9 6.76 4.80 -20.73
C ALA A 9 6.00 3.88 -19.76
N PHE A 10 5.31 4.46 -18.77
CA PHE A 10 4.52 3.75 -17.78
C PHE A 10 3.18 3.23 -18.30
N LEU A 11 2.62 3.86 -19.34
CA LEU A 11 1.28 3.58 -19.87
C LEU A 11 1.27 2.66 -21.11
N HIS A 12 2.42 2.40 -21.74
CA HIS A 12 2.54 1.55 -22.93
C HIS A 12 3.65 0.48 -22.77
N PRO A 13 3.34 -0.71 -22.23
CA PRO A 13 4.33 -1.75 -22.06
C PRO A 13 4.31 -2.76 -23.23
N THR A 14 4.42 -2.34 -24.49
CA THR A 14 4.74 -3.28 -25.59
C THR A 14 5.31 -2.59 -26.83
N LEU A 15 6.27 -3.29 -27.46
CA LEU A 15 6.90 -3.07 -28.78
C LEU A 15 8.20 -2.24 -28.83
N SER A 16 9.24 -2.74 -28.15
CA SER A 16 10.60 -2.62 -28.70
C SER A 16 10.83 -3.75 -29.71
N PHE A 17 10.55 -3.48 -31.00
CA PHE A 17 11.07 -4.28 -32.10
C PHE A 17 12.51 -3.84 -32.35
N THR A 18 13.48 -4.63 -31.91
CA THR A 18 14.84 -4.58 -32.46
C THR A 18 14.85 -5.42 -33.75
N PRO A 19 15.16 -4.86 -34.93
CA PRO A 19 15.38 -5.66 -36.11
C PRO A 19 16.70 -6.41 -35.96
N GLN A 20 16.66 -7.75 -35.94
CA GLN A 20 17.86 -8.55 -36.21
C GLN A 20 18.06 -8.62 -37.73
N PRO A 21 19.28 -8.36 -38.24
CA PRO A 21 19.57 -8.62 -39.64
C PRO A 21 19.71 -10.13 -39.88
N LEU A 22 18.96 -10.61 -40.88
CA LEU A 22 19.11 -11.93 -41.47
C LEU A 22 20.44 -12.00 -42.21
N THR A 23 21.35 -12.87 -41.76
CA THR A 23 22.40 -13.41 -42.62
C THR A 23 22.10 -14.89 -42.86
N ALA A 24 21.82 -15.19 -44.12
CA ALA A 24 21.72 -16.52 -44.66
C ALA A 24 23.04 -17.26 -44.48
N ASP A 25 23.00 -18.50 -44.02
CA ASP A 25 23.86 -19.50 -44.63
C ASP A 25 23.23 -20.89 -44.62
N SER A 26 23.36 -21.51 -45.77
CA SER A 26 22.81 -22.79 -46.16
C SER A 26 23.63 -23.95 -45.59
N THR A 27 22.98 -25.05 -45.20
CA THR A 27 23.33 -26.41 -45.65
C THR A 27 22.33 -27.45 -45.13
N ILE A 28 21.73 -28.17 -46.07
CA ILE A 28 20.97 -29.41 -45.87
C ILE A 28 21.98 -30.57 -46.06
N PRO A 29 21.83 -31.69 -45.34
CA PRO A 29 21.50 -32.92 -46.06
C PRO A 29 20.34 -33.72 -45.45
N ALA A 30 19.56 -34.33 -46.34
CA ALA A 30 18.61 -35.41 -46.11
C ALA A 30 19.32 -36.66 -45.55
N THR A 31 18.71 -37.68 -44.93
CA THR A 31 17.51 -38.45 -45.33
C THR A 31 17.19 -39.50 -44.23
N VAL A 32 16.05 -40.19 -44.38
CA VAL A 32 15.64 -41.53 -43.84
C VAL A 32 14.56 -41.54 -42.73
N SER A 33 13.31 -41.44 -43.18
CA SER A 33 12.27 -42.49 -43.21
C SER A 33 11.98 -43.43 -42.01
N CYS A 34 10.68 -43.44 -41.68
CA CYS A 34 9.82 -44.50 -41.11
C CYS A 34 9.87 -44.84 -39.60
N GLY A 35 8.73 -44.65 -38.94
CA GLY A 35 8.42 -45.27 -37.65
C GLY A 35 7.21 -44.65 -36.97
N GLY A 36 6.01 -45.12 -37.34
CA GLY A 36 4.76 -44.63 -36.76
C GLY A 36 4.63 -44.88 -35.25
N ARG A 37 3.86 -44.01 -34.59
CA ARG A 37 2.88 -44.33 -33.53
C ARG A 37 2.18 -43.04 -33.13
N HIS A 38 0.87 -43.00 -33.37
CA HIS A 38 -0.04 -42.04 -32.75
C HIS A 38 0.12 -42.12 -31.22
N ARG A 39 0.61 -41.05 -30.60
CA ARG A 39 0.37 -40.77 -29.18
C ARG A 39 -0.39 -39.47 -29.09
N CYS A 40 -1.62 -39.59 -28.62
CA CYS A 40 -2.45 -38.51 -28.13
C CYS A 40 -1.63 -37.68 -27.11
N ALA A 41 -1.35 -36.42 -27.43
CA ALA A 41 -0.79 -35.48 -26.47
C ALA A 41 -1.91 -35.12 -25.48
N SER A 42 -2.02 -35.92 -24.42
CA SER A 42 -2.73 -35.51 -23.20
C SER A 42 -2.08 -34.20 -22.74
N LEU A 43 -2.85 -33.11 -22.81
CA LEU A 43 -2.60 -31.87 -22.08
C LEU A 43 -2.38 -32.24 -20.61
N ARG A 44 -1.12 -32.42 -20.22
CA ARG A 44 -0.71 -32.37 -18.82
C ARG A 44 -0.96 -30.94 -18.39
N THR A 45 -2.12 -30.72 -17.79
CA THR A 45 -2.33 -29.64 -16.83
C THR A 45 -1.12 -29.63 -15.92
N THR A 46 -0.30 -28.58 -16.05
CA THR A 46 0.69 -28.25 -15.04
C THR A 46 -0.01 -28.32 -13.68
N PRO A 47 0.45 -29.15 -12.74
CA PRO A 47 -0.17 -29.18 -11.43
C PRO A 47 -0.04 -27.78 -10.86
N HIS A 48 -1.17 -27.17 -10.51
CA HIS A 48 -1.20 -25.99 -9.65
C HIS A 48 -0.36 -26.32 -8.42
N ARG A 49 0.84 -25.72 -8.37
CA ARG A 49 1.69 -25.76 -7.20
C ARG A 49 0.85 -25.19 -6.06
N PRO A 50 0.70 -25.88 -4.91
CA PRO A 50 0.10 -25.24 -3.75
C PRO A 50 0.99 -24.04 -3.40
N LEU A 51 0.47 -22.83 -3.65
CA LEU A 51 0.96 -21.60 -3.03
C LEU A 51 0.76 -21.76 -1.52
N HIS A 52 1.63 -21.16 -0.72
CA HIS A 52 1.72 -21.31 0.75
C HIS A 52 2.53 -22.53 1.20
N ALA A 53 3.80 -22.57 0.81
CA ALA A 53 4.81 -22.89 1.82
C ALA A 53 4.70 -21.80 2.88
N THR A 54 4.41 -22.16 4.13
CA THR A 54 4.26 -21.21 5.24
C THR A 54 5.47 -20.28 5.26
N LEU A 55 5.23 -18.98 5.04
CA LEU A 55 6.25 -17.93 5.04
C LEU A 55 6.67 -17.62 6.48
N GLN A 56 7.23 -18.61 7.20
CA GLN A 56 7.74 -18.37 8.55
C GLN A 56 8.90 -17.38 8.47
N THR A 57 8.57 -16.11 8.70
CA THR A 57 9.54 -15.03 8.74
C THR A 57 9.96 -14.72 10.16
N ASN A 58 11.25 -14.43 10.33
CA ASN A 58 11.80 -14.03 11.61
C ASN A 58 11.74 -12.51 11.73
N TRP A 59 10.86 -12.04 12.62
CA TRP A 59 10.72 -10.61 12.94
C TRP A 59 11.84 -10.08 13.85
N GLY A 60 12.63 -10.97 14.47
CA GLY A 60 13.83 -10.64 15.24
C GLY A 60 13.60 -9.47 16.22
N ASP A 61 14.52 -8.50 16.18
CA ASP A 61 14.46 -7.27 16.97
C ASP A 61 13.72 -6.12 16.25
N ALA A 62 13.02 -6.40 15.15
CA ALA A 62 12.23 -5.37 14.48
C ALA A 62 11.10 -4.88 15.40
N ILE A 63 10.56 -5.79 16.23
CA ILE A 63 9.47 -5.51 17.17
C ILE A 63 9.65 -6.30 18.48
N ASN A 64 9.22 -5.72 19.60
CA ASN A 64 9.15 -6.38 20.91
C ASN A 64 7.83 -7.17 21.06
N GLY A 65 6.76 -6.67 20.43
CA GLY A 65 5.44 -7.29 20.37
C GLY A 65 4.49 -6.42 19.54
N GLY A 66 3.19 -6.70 19.59
CA GLY A 66 2.22 -5.91 18.87
C GLY A 66 0.77 -6.18 19.22
N TYR A 67 -0.10 -5.44 18.55
CA TYR A 67 -1.54 -5.44 18.79
C TYR A 67 -2.31 -5.49 17.48
N LEU A 68 -3.42 -6.23 17.49
CA LEU A 68 -4.41 -6.25 16.41
C LEU A 68 -5.69 -5.58 16.91
N ILE A 69 -6.01 -4.42 16.35
CA ILE A 69 -7.25 -3.69 16.58
C ILE A 69 -8.36 -4.32 15.74
N THR A 70 -9.46 -4.70 16.38
CA THR A 70 -10.66 -5.19 15.71
C THR A 70 -11.91 -4.56 16.32
N CYS A 71 -12.96 -4.44 15.51
CA CYS A 71 -14.27 -3.98 15.95
C CYS A 71 -15.31 -5.07 15.66
N PRO A 72 -15.68 -5.91 16.64
CA PRO A 72 -16.60 -7.05 16.40
C PRO A 72 -17.93 -6.64 15.75
N ASN A 73 -18.49 -5.49 16.14
CA ASN A 73 -19.73 -4.97 15.57
C ASN A 73 -19.59 -4.60 14.07
N GLY A 74 -18.36 -4.24 13.65
CA GLY A 74 -18.00 -3.95 12.25
C GLY A 74 -17.47 -5.17 11.47
N ASP A 75 -17.48 -6.36 12.07
CA ASP A 75 -17.10 -7.64 11.47
C ASP A 75 -18.04 -8.79 11.90
N PRO A 76 -19.33 -8.78 11.50
CA PRO A 76 -20.25 -9.85 11.84
C PRO A 76 -19.73 -11.22 11.38
N GLY A 77 -19.61 -12.16 12.31
CA GLY A 77 -19.05 -13.50 12.04
C GLY A 77 -17.52 -13.58 12.06
N SER A 78 -16.83 -12.50 12.46
CA SER A 78 -15.38 -12.45 12.68
C SER A 78 -14.54 -12.83 11.45
N VAL A 79 -15.05 -12.57 10.25
CA VAL A 79 -14.42 -12.99 8.99
C VAL A 79 -13.13 -12.21 8.73
N ARG A 80 -13.13 -10.90 9.02
CA ARG A 80 -11.95 -10.04 8.89
C ARG A 80 -10.91 -10.44 9.93
N LEU A 81 -11.33 -10.58 11.19
CA LEU A 81 -10.45 -11.00 12.27
C LEU A 81 -9.77 -12.34 11.97
N GLN A 82 -10.53 -13.37 11.57
CA GLN A 82 -9.97 -14.68 11.22
C GLN A 82 -8.96 -14.59 10.06
N ARG A 83 -9.26 -13.79 9.03
CA ARG A 83 -8.31 -13.58 7.92
C ARG A 83 -7.02 -12.92 8.39
N SER A 84 -7.11 -11.88 9.21
CA SER A 84 -5.95 -11.19 9.75
C SER A 84 -5.13 -12.08 10.69
N SER A 85 -5.78 -12.90 11.53
CA SER A 85 -5.12 -13.91 12.35
C SER A 85 -4.37 -14.93 11.52
N ASN A 86 -4.95 -15.40 10.41
CA ASN A 86 -4.25 -16.31 9.49
C ASN A 86 -3.02 -15.65 8.86
N ILE A 87 -3.10 -14.36 8.48
CA ILE A 87 -1.95 -13.62 7.95
C ILE A 87 -0.87 -13.47 9.03
N ILE A 88 -1.23 -13.11 10.26
CA ILE A 88 -0.31 -13.00 11.41
C ILE A 88 0.44 -14.32 11.62
N SER A 89 -0.27 -15.45 11.57
CA SER A 89 0.34 -16.77 11.68
C SER A 89 1.25 -17.08 10.49
N GLU A 90 0.78 -16.81 9.27
CA GLU A 90 1.53 -17.05 8.04
C GLU A 90 2.87 -16.32 8.05
N VAL A 91 2.94 -15.10 8.58
CA VAL A 91 4.17 -14.30 8.64
C VAL A 91 4.98 -14.48 9.94
N GLY A 92 4.65 -15.47 10.77
CA GLY A 92 5.44 -15.77 11.98
C GLY A 92 5.32 -14.72 13.11
N LEU A 93 4.18 -14.03 13.18
CA LEU A 93 3.85 -13.11 14.28
C LEU A 93 3.04 -13.77 15.40
N ASP A 94 2.79 -15.08 15.31
CA ASP A 94 2.11 -15.85 16.36
C ASP A 94 2.77 -15.68 17.72
N GLY A 95 1.95 -15.47 18.76
CA GLY A 95 2.41 -15.25 20.13
C GLY A 95 3.07 -13.89 20.40
N LYS A 96 3.28 -13.05 19.37
CA LYS A 96 3.77 -11.66 19.51
C LYS A 96 2.66 -10.63 19.42
N ILE A 97 1.51 -10.98 18.86
CA ILE A 97 0.38 -10.06 18.63
C ILE A 97 -0.77 -10.38 19.58
N LYS A 98 -1.25 -9.36 20.29
CA LYS A 98 -2.44 -9.41 21.15
C LYS A 98 -3.62 -8.76 20.45
N THR A 99 -4.74 -9.47 20.30
CA THR A 99 -5.98 -8.88 19.76
C THR A 99 -6.64 -8.01 20.83
N MET A 100 -7.09 -6.82 20.41
CA MET A 100 -7.87 -5.89 21.24
C MET A 100 -9.14 -5.50 20.50
N GLU A 101 -10.26 -5.73 21.17
CA GLU A 101 -11.60 -5.48 20.64
C GLU A 101 -12.12 -4.13 21.11
N PHE A 102 -12.72 -3.37 20.19
CA PHE A 102 -13.28 -2.06 20.46
C PHE A 102 -14.67 -1.95 19.85
N ASP A 103 -15.56 -1.24 20.55
CA ASP A 103 -16.84 -0.86 19.98
C ASP A 103 -16.68 0.17 18.85
N THR A 104 -17.63 0.18 17.92
CA THR A 104 -17.70 1.21 16.88
C THR A 104 -18.25 2.51 17.48
N ASP A 105 -17.59 3.63 17.20
CA ASP A 105 -18.16 4.95 17.41
C ASP A 105 -18.96 5.32 16.15
N ASP A 106 -20.26 5.03 16.15
CA ASP A 106 -21.11 5.27 14.97
C ASP A 106 -21.49 6.75 14.80
N GLU A 107 -21.34 7.58 15.84
CA GLU A 107 -21.54 9.03 15.77
C GLU A 107 -20.33 9.73 15.14
N ASP A 108 -19.12 9.33 15.54
CA ASP A 108 -17.86 9.83 14.99
C ASP A 108 -16.85 8.70 14.82
N ARG A 109 -16.88 8.08 13.64
CA ARG A 109 -16.00 6.96 13.29
C ARG A 109 -14.51 7.34 13.30
N ILE A 110 -14.18 8.62 13.08
CA ILE A 110 -12.80 9.11 13.11
C ILE A 110 -12.33 9.16 14.56
N ARG A 111 -13.16 9.66 15.47
CA ARG A 111 -12.89 9.64 16.92
C ARG A 111 -12.80 8.22 17.47
N GLY A 112 -13.68 7.31 17.04
CA GLY A 112 -13.60 5.89 17.40
C GLY A 112 -12.28 5.25 17.00
N CYS A 113 -11.85 5.47 15.75
CA CYS A 113 -10.55 5.02 15.27
C CYS A 113 -9.40 5.67 16.05
N TYR A 114 -9.50 6.94 16.41
CA TYR A 114 -8.47 7.59 17.23
C TYR A 114 -8.36 6.95 18.62
N ASN A 115 -9.50 6.74 19.30
CA ASN A 115 -9.54 6.21 20.66
C ASN A 115 -8.98 4.79 20.76
N SER A 116 -9.29 3.91 19.80
CA SER A 116 -8.74 2.54 19.80
C SER A 116 -7.22 2.54 19.68
N HIS A 117 -6.66 3.41 18.83
CA HIS A 117 -5.21 3.57 18.73
C HIS A 117 -4.59 4.15 20.00
N ILE A 118 -5.19 5.18 20.61
CA ILE A 118 -4.69 5.72 21.89
C ILE A 118 -4.67 4.64 22.97
N GLU A 119 -5.72 3.84 23.09
CA GLU A 119 -5.80 2.79 24.10
C GLU A 119 -4.77 1.68 23.87
N VAL A 120 -4.59 1.25 22.62
CA VAL A 120 -3.51 0.32 22.26
C VAL A 120 -2.13 0.90 22.59
N LEU A 121 -1.90 2.20 22.33
CA LEU A 121 -0.62 2.84 22.64
C LEU A 121 -0.38 2.94 24.16
N ARG A 122 -1.41 3.20 24.96
CA ARG A 122 -1.33 3.12 26.44
C ARG A 122 -0.99 1.71 26.90
N GLN A 123 -1.68 0.70 26.36
CA GLN A 123 -1.41 -0.70 26.67
C GLN A 123 0.03 -1.09 26.28
N ALA A 124 0.50 -0.66 25.11
CA ALA A 124 1.89 -0.86 24.68
C ALA A 124 2.90 -0.23 25.65
N LYS A 125 2.64 1.00 26.11
CA LYS A 125 3.49 1.68 27.10
C LYS A 125 3.50 0.93 28.44
N ASN A 126 2.37 0.38 28.87
CA ASN A 126 2.29 -0.40 30.10
C ASN A 126 3.05 -1.73 29.99
N ASP A 127 2.83 -2.47 28.90
CA ASP A 127 3.39 -3.81 28.70
C ASP A 127 4.90 -3.78 28.41
N PHE A 128 5.40 -2.75 27.71
CA PHE A 128 6.80 -2.69 27.27
C PHE A 128 7.63 -1.57 27.89
N GLY A 129 7.00 -0.51 28.42
CA GLY A 129 7.68 0.66 28.97
C GLY A 129 8.17 0.51 30.41
N GLY A 130 8.21 -0.70 30.96
CA GLY A 130 8.71 -0.97 32.31
C GLY A 130 7.73 -0.68 33.46
N GLY A 131 6.46 -0.35 33.16
CA GLY A 131 5.40 -0.12 34.15
C GLY A 131 4.59 -1.36 34.54
N GLY A 132 4.83 -2.50 33.90
CA GLY A 132 4.06 -3.74 34.04
C GLY A 132 4.67 -4.80 34.99
N GLY A 133 5.48 -4.39 35.96
CA GLY A 133 5.75 -5.24 37.13
C GLY A 133 4.70 -4.95 38.19
N MET A 134 4.19 -5.98 38.89
CA MET A 134 3.75 -5.76 40.27
C MET A 134 4.74 -4.81 40.96
N PRO A 135 4.29 -3.85 41.78
CA PRO A 135 5.22 -3.04 42.56
C PRO A 135 6.12 -4.01 43.33
N ASN A 136 7.39 -4.05 42.94
CA ASN A 136 8.41 -4.73 43.71
C ASN A 136 8.53 -3.95 45.00
N LEU A 137 7.72 -4.31 46.00
CA LEU A 137 7.71 -3.74 47.35
C LEU A 137 9.11 -3.75 48.00
N PHE A 138 10.04 -4.55 47.45
CA PHE A 138 11.44 -4.63 47.87
C PHE A 138 12.44 -3.92 46.94
N GLY A 139 12.08 -3.54 45.71
CA GLY A 139 12.99 -2.88 44.77
C GLY A 139 13.26 -1.42 45.13
N ASP A 140 12.22 -0.71 45.55
CA ASP A 140 12.32 0.69 45.98
C ASP A 140 12.97 0.86 47.37
N LEU A 141 13.03 -0.21 48.18
CA LEU A 141 13.69 -0.17 49.49
C LEU A 141 15.22 -0.31 49.41
N PHE A 142 15.75 -0.87 48.32
CA PHE A 142 17.18 -1.16 48.17
C PHE A 142 17.83 -0.45 46.98
N GLY A 143 17.40 0.79 46.69
CA GLY A 143 18.23 1.80 46.02
C GLY A 143 18.95 1.36 44.75
N GLN A 144 18.39 0.44 43.96
CA GLN A 144 19.03 -0.03 42.75
C GLN A 144 18.51 0.81 41.58
N GLY A 145 19.36 1.79 41.24
CA GLY A 145 19.28 2.79 40.18
C GLY A 145 18.14 2.69 39.18
N SER A 146 17.48 3.84 38.98
CA SER A 146 16.59 4.16 37.87
C SER A 146 17.07 3.54 36.55
N THR A 147 16.60 2.32 36.26
CA THR A 147 16.83 1.70 34.97
C THR A 147 15.91 2.41 34.01
N LYS A 148 16.49 3.24 33.14
CA LYS A 148 15.78 3.86 32.02
C LYS A 148 14.91 2.76 31.37
N PRO A 149 13.62 3.01 31.13
CA PRO A 149 12.76 1.99 30.54
C PRO A 149 13.40 1.50 29.24
N PRO A 150 13.39 0.18 28.99
CA PRO A 150 14.02 -0.39 27.81
C PRO A 150 13.39 0.23 26.56
N ASP A 151 14.22 0.61 25.60
CA ASP A 151 13.75 1.08 24.30
C ASP A 151 12.96 -0.05 23.63
N TYR A 152 11.72 0.23 23.23
CA TYR A 152 10.82 -0.75 22.64
C TYR A 152 10.20 -0.26 21.34
N LYS A 153 9.84 -1.22 20.49
CA LYS A 153 9.21 -1.06 19.19
C LYS A 153 7.97 -1.95 19.15
N VAL A 154 6.80 -1.36 18.91
CA VAL A 154 5.54 -2.10 18.91
C VAL A 154 4.89 -2.06 17.53
N LEU A 155 4.41 -3.20 17.06
CA LEU A 155 3.62 -3.32 15.84
C LEU A 155 2.13 -3.11 16.16
N ILE A 156 1.50 -2.15 15.51
CA ILE A 156 0.06 -1.94 15.56
C ILE A 156 -0.53 -2.34 14.21
N MET A 157 -1.59 -3.14 14.23
CA MET A 157 -2.30 -3.62 13.04
C MET A 157 -3.80 -3.45 13.23
N GLU A 158 -4.52 -3.21 12.14
CA GLU A 158 -5.97 -3.33 12.06
C GLU A 158 -6.36 -4.67 11.43
N ASP A 159 -7.54 -5.19 11.74
CA ASP A 159 -8.11 -6.41 11.15
C ASP A 159 -8.54 -6.28 9.67
N ASN A 160 -8.13 -5.21 8.98
CA ASN A 160 -8.36 -5.01 7.55
C ASN A 160 -7.11 -5.22 6.69
N ILE A 161 -6.13 -5.97 7.19
CA ILE A 161 -4.87 -6.26 6.50
C ILE A 161 -5.01 -7.33 5.40
N SER A 162 -4.12 -7.24 4.43
CA SER A 162 -3.86 -8.23 3.39
C SER A 162 -2.34 -8.35 3.18
N LEU A 163 -1.88 -9.55 2.85
CA LEU A 163 -0.46 -9.81 2.65
C LEU A 163 0.00 -9.29 1.28
N SER A 164 1.12 -8.56 1.26
CA SER A 164 1.74 -8.13 0.01
C SER A 164 2.30 -9.34 -0.74
N PRO A 165 2.10 -9.46 -2.06
CA PRO A 165 2.75 -10.50 -2.86
C PRO A 165 4.27 -10.33 -2.91
N LYS A 166 4.79 -9.19 -2.45
CA LYS A 166 6.22 -8.90 -2.32
C LYS A 166 6.74 -9.05 -0.89
N PHE A 167 5.95 -9.60 0.03
CA PHE A 167 6.41 -9.87 1.38
C PHE A 167 7.55 -10.90 1.35
N GLN A 168 8.74 -10.48 1.80
CA GLN A 168 9.95 -11.29 1.78
C GLN A 168 10.77 -11.05 3.05
N GLN A 169 11.44 -12.10 3.54
CA GLN A 169 12.37 -11.99 4.68
C GLN A 169 13.48 -10.95 4.43
N THR A 170 13.90 -10.77 3.18
CA THR A 170 14.90 -9.77 2.79
C THR A 170 14.46 -8.35 3.14
N THR A 171 13.19 -8.01 2.89
CA THR A 171 12.62 -6.71 3.25
C THR A 171 12.58 -6.54 4.77
N LEU A 172 12.15 -7.57 5.53
CA LEU A 172 12.17 -7.53 7.00
C LEU A 172 13.59 -7.37 7.56
N ASN A 173 14.59 -8.02 6.98
CA ASN A 173 15.99 -7.88 7.38
C ASN A 173 16.47 -6.44 7.18
N LYS A 174 16.10 -5.80 6.07
CA LYS A 174 16.40 -4.38 5.81
C LYS A 174 15.71 -3.47 6.85
N LEU A 175 14.44 -3.70 7.15
CA LEU A 175 13.74 -2.96 8.21
C LEU A 175 14.43 -3.09 9.57
N ASN A 176 14.85 -4.29 9.94
CA ASN A 176 15.56 -4.53 11.19
C ASN A 176 16.92 -3.80 11.21
N ASN A 177 17.67 -3.88 10.11
CA ASN A 177 18.94 -3.16 9.96
C ASN A 177 18.75 -1.65 10.05
N PHE A 178 17.79 -1.09 9.32
CA PHE A 178 17.42 0.32 9.39
C PHE A 178 17.06 0.72 10.83
N GLY A 179 16.19 -0.07 11.50
CA GLY A 179 15.77 0.20 12.87
C GLY A 179 16.91 0.21 13.88
N ARG A 180 17.96 -0.59 13.66
CA ARG A 180 19.19 -0.62 14.48
C ARG A 180 20.12 0.55 14.15
N GLN A 181 20.33 0.85 12.86
CA GLN A 181 21.22 1.93 12.41
C GLN A 181 20.66 3.31 12.76
N LYS A 182 19.34 3.47 12.73
CA LYS A 182 18.61 4.69 13.02
C LYS A 182 17.97 4.69 14.40
N GLN A 183 18.52 3.92 15.34
CA GLN A 183 17.95 3.83 16.69
C GLN A 183 17.86 5.23 17.33
N GLY A 184 16.66 5.60 17.77
CA GLY A 184 16.42 6.94 18.32
C GLY A 184 16.39 8.06 17.28
N GLU A 185 16.32 7.78 15.98
CA GLU A 185 16.13 8.80 14.92
C GLU A 185 14.74 8.73 14.28
N TRP A 186 14.07 7.57 14.32
CA TRP A 186 12.72 7.40 13.77
C TRP A 186 11.64 7.22 14.84
N ASP A 187 10.43 7.65 14.52
CA ASP A 187 9.26 7.50 15.40
C ASP A 187 8.31 6.42 14.91
N MET A 188 8.12 6.36 13.58
CA MET A 188 7.12 5.49 12.97
C MET A 188 7.60 4.91 11.65
N LEU A 189 7.27 3.64 11.43
CA LEU A 189 7.53 2.91 10.20
C LEU A 189 6.24 2.23 9.73
N HIS A 190 5.64 2.75 8.67
CA HIS A 190 4.45 2.17 8.06
C HIS A 190 4.79 0.84 7.35
N LEU A 191 4.00 -0.18 7.64
CA LEU A 191 4.05 -1.47 6.94
C LEU A 191 2.92 -1.60 5.90
N ALA A 192 1.86 -0.79 6.08
CA ALA A 192 0.82 -0.52 5.11
C ALA A 192 0.43 0.97 5.19
N TYR A 193 0.21 1.61 4.04
CA TYR A 193 -0.33 2.95 3.95
C TYR A 193 -1.12 3.16 2.65
N ILE A 194 -1.99 4.16 2.65
CA ILE A 194 -2.81 4.55 1.51
C ILE A 194 -1.98 5.48 0.62
N MET A 195 -1.61 5.01 -0.56
CA MET A 195 -0.68 5.71 -1.46
C MET A 195 -1.31 6.83 -2.30
N TYR A 196 -2.62 6.99 -2.20
CA TYR A 196 -3.40 7.90 -3.04
C TYR A 196 -3.99 9.06 -2.24
N VAL A 197 -3.31 9.43 -1.16
CA VAL A 197 -3.73 10.53 -0.30
C VAL A 197 -3.17 11.87 -0.76
N PRO A 198 -3.87 13.00 -0.56
CA PRO A 198 -3.37 14.32 -0.93
C PRO A 198 -2.04 14.66 -0.25
N GLY A 199 -1.14 15.27 -1.02
CA GLY A 199 0.15 15.78 -0.53
C GLY A 199 1.20 14.74 -0.14
N LEU A 200 0.94 13.44 -0.32
CA LEU A 200 1.92 12.39 -0.03
C LEU A 200 3.10 12.46 -0.98
N THR A 201 4.30 12.51 -0.40
CA THR A 201 5.58 12.36 -1.08
C THR A 201 6.31 11.17 -0.47
N VAL A 202 6.86 10.31 -1.33
CA VAL A 202 7.63 9.13 -0.94
C VAL A 202 9.07 9.28 -1.42
N GLY A 203 9.98 9.52 -0.48
CA GLY A 203 11.39 9.73 -0.75
C GLY A 203 12.22 8.47 -0.54
N LYS A 204 13.26 8.29 -1.36
CA LYS A 204 14.26 7.25 -1.11
C LYS A 204 15.08 7.59 0.12
N THR A 205 15.43 6.58 0.91
CA THR A 205 16.48 6.69 1.93
C THR A 205 17.77 6.04 1.43
N GLU A 206 18.80 6.05 2.27
CA GLU A 206 20.04 5.31 2.00
C GLU A 206 19.82 3.79 2.02
N ASP A 207 18.79 3.31 2.73
CA ASP A 207 18.36 1.91 2.73
C ASP A 207 17.30 1.71 1.63
N ASP A 208 17.56 0.80 0.70
CA ASP A 208 16.66 0.53 -0.43
C ASP A 208 15.40 -0.26 -0.02
N GLY A 209 15.32 -0.72 1.22
CA GLY A 209 14.16 -1.33 1.85
C GLY A 209 13.27 -0.37 2.64
N VAL A 210 13.67 0.90 2.76
CA VAL A 210 12.95 1.93 3.53
C VAL A 210 12.82 3.23 2.75
N VAL A 211 11.63 3.82 2.80
CA VAL A 211 11.31 5.10 2.19
C VAL A 211 10.87 6.11 3.25
N SER A 212 11.14 7.40 3.04
CA SER A 212 10.63 8.48 3.88
C SER A 212 9.24 8.90 3.42
N LEU A 213 8.36 9.24 4.36
CA LEU A 213 6.98 9.63 4.08
C LEU A 213 6.70 11.05 4.57
N THR A 214 6.45 11.96 3.62
CA THR A 214 5.99 13.32 3.94
C THR A 214 4.55 13.48 3.46
N THR A 215 3.66 14.00 4.32
CA THR A 215 2.26 14.29 3.97
C THR A 215 1.82 15.55 4.69
N GLY A 216 0.81 16.24 4.14
CA GLY A 216 0.13 17.34 4.84
C GLY A 216 -0.87 16.82 5.89
N LEU A 217 -1.42 17.75 6.67
CA LEU A 217 -2.61 17.51 7.49
C LEU A 217 -3.82 17.21 6.57
N GLY A 218 -4.73 16.36 7.03
CA GLY A 218 -5.88 15.89 6.24
C GLY A 218 -5.51 14.87 5.17
N SER A 219 -4.31 14.30 5.22
CA SER A 219 -3.88 13.27 4.26
C SER A 219 -4.58 11.94 4.52
N ALA A 220 -4.91 11.59 5.78
CA ALA A 220 -5.50 10.29 6.09
C ALA A 220 -4.69 9.11 5.51
N LEU A 221 -3.35 9.17 5.62
CA LEU A 221 -2.38 8.17 5.13
C LEU A 221 -2.72 6.73 5.56
N GLY A 222 -3.48 6.57 6.65
CA GLY A 222 -4.00 5.30 7.14
C GLY A 222 -3.11 4.66 8.21
N THR A 223 -3.74 3.82 9.02
CA THR A 223 -3.15 3.18 10.22
C THR A 223 -3.22 1.65 10.18
N THR A 224 -3.50 1.08 9.00
CA THR A 224 -3.70 -0.36 8.81
C THR A 224 -2.60 -1.23 9.40
N ALA A 225 -1.32 -0.86 9.22
CA ALA A 225 -0.21 -1.55 9.87
C ALA A 225 1.02 -0.64 9.98
N TYR A 226 1.59 -0.51 11.18
CA TYR A 226 2.80 0.27 11.41
C TYR A 226 3.57 -0.20 12.64
N VAL A 227 4.88 0.01 12.63
CA VAL A 227 5.73 -0.09 13.83
C VAL A 227 5.94 1.32 14.37
N ILE A 228 5.81 1.48 15.68
CA ILE A 228 6.07 2.75 16.38
C ILE A 228 7.07 2.53 17.51
N SER A 229 8.02 3.45 17.63
CA SER A 229 9.05 3.41 18.69
C SER A 229 8.48 3.94 20.01
N MET A 230 9.14 3.63 21.12
CA MET A 230 8.80 4.19 22.44
C MET A 230 8.68 5.72 22.41
N ARG A 231 9.57 6.39 21.66
CA ARG A 231 9.52 7.85 21.51
C ARG A 231 8.23 8.29 20.81
N GLY A 232 7.85 7.61 19.73
CA GLY A 232 6.61 7.88 19.02
C GLY A 232 5.37 7.62 19.87
N VAL A 233 5.35 6.52 20.63
CA VAL A 233 4.26 6.20 21.58
C VAL A 233 4.11 7.32 22.61
N ASN A 234 5.21 7.72 23.27
CA ASN A 234 5.18 8.78 24.27
C ASN A 234 4.73 10.11 23.67
N ALA A 235 5.25 10.50 22.49
CA ALA A 235 4.86 11.75 21.85
C ALA A 235 3.36 11.83 21.54
N ILE A 236 2.75 10.74 21.05
CA ILE A 236 1.31 10.69 20.79
C ILE A 236 0.52 10.79 22.11
N LEU A 237 0.90 10.00 23.12
CA LEU A 237 0.18 9.98 24.40
C LEU A 237 0.31 11.30 25.14
N ASP A 238 1.50 11.90 25.19
CA ASP A 238 1.72 13.21 25.82
C ASP A 238 0.91 14.31 25.11
N TYR A 239 0.79 14.24 23.77
CA TYR A 239 -0.09 15.14 23.03
C TYR A 239 -1.56 14.93 23.41
N HIS A 240 -2.01 13.67 23.46
CA HIS A 240 -3.39 13.33 23.81
C HIS A 240 -3.73 13.77 25.24
N ASP A 241 -2.88 13.49 26.21
CA ASP A 241 -3.13 13.85 27.62
C ASP A 241 -3.22 15.36 27.82
N LYS A 242 -2.51 16.15 26.98
CA LYS A 242 -2.57 17.62 27.01
C LYS A 242 -3.76 18.21 26.26
N ASN A 243 -4.14 17.64 25.12
CA ASN A 243 -5.07 18.28 24.18
C ASN A 243 -6.38 17.51 23.96
N GLY A 244 -6.47 16.26 24.41
CA GLY A 244 -7.54 15.34 24.06
C GLY A 244 -7.56 14.98 22.58
N TYR A 245 -8.75 14.58 22.09
CA TYR A 245 -8.99 14.37 20.66
C TYR A 245 -9.11 15.70 19.93
N THR A 246 -8.17 15.98 19.02
CA THR A 246 -8.19 17.20 18.19
C THR A 246 -8.20 16.93 16.69
N MET A 247 -7.82 15.72 16.26
CA MET A 247 -7.71 15.34 14.85
C MET A 247 -7.61 13.83 14.69
N ALA A 248 -7.80 13.33 13.47
CA ALA A 248 -7.61 11.92 13.14
C ALA A 248 -6.19 11.44 13.48
N ILE A 249 -6.06 10.18 13.91
CA ILE A 249 -4.76 9.61 14.30
C ILE A 249 -3.68 9.69 13.19
N PRO A 250 -3.96 9.48 11.88
CA PRO A 250 -2.94 9.62 10.85
C PRO A 250 -2.45 11.07 10.68
N ASP A 251 -3.32 12.04 10.93
CA ASP A 251 -2.98 13.46 10.84
C ASP A 251 -2.18 13.90 12.07
N LEU A 252 -2.50 13.37 13.25
CA LEU A 252 -1.67 13.55 14.45
C LEU A 252 -0.26 13.00 14.22
N MET A 253 -0.14 11.82 13.62
CA MET A 253 1.16 11.24 13.27
C MET A 253 1.92 12.09 12.24
N ALA A 254 1.24 12.67 11.25
CA ALA A 254 1.85 13.59 10.30
C ALA A 254 2.36 14.87 10.98
N LYS A 255 1.58 15.40 11.93
CA LYS A 255 1.92 16.60 12.71
C LYS A 255 3.12 16.37 13.63
N LEU A 256 3.14 15.24 14.34
CA LEU A 256 4.18 14.95 15.33
C LEU A 256 5.47 14.44 14.70
N PHE A 257 5.39 13.75 13.56
CA PHE A 257 6.52 13.06 12.92
C PHE A 257 6.75 13.51 11.47
N PRO A 258 6.94 14.82 11.20
CA PRO A 258 7.06 15.32 9.84
C PRO A 258 8.34 14.82 9.13
N THR A 259 9.39 14.49 9.88
CA THR A 259 10.71 14.12 9.34
C THR A 259 11.20 12.74 9.79
N SER A 260 10.51 12.09 10.71
CA SER A 260 10.90 10.84 11.36
C SER A 260 9.92 9.69 11.08
N ARG A 261 9.11 9.84 10.03
CA ARG A 261 8.12 8.88 9.55
C ARG A 261 8.58 8.22 8.25
N TYR A 262 8.60 6.90 8.27
CA TYR A 262 9.11 6.05 7.20
C TYR A 262 8.11 4.98 6.81
N ALA A 263 8.40 4.24 5.74
CA ALA A 263 7.66 3.06 5.32
C ALA A 263 8.60 1.95 4.83
N ALA A 264 8.13 0.71 4.92
CA ALA A 264 8.74 -0.40 4.22
C ALA A 264 8.58 -0.25 2.70
N TYR A 265 9.63 -0.58 1.95
CA TYR A 265 9.60 -0.66 0.50
C TYR A 265 10.20 -1.99 0.00
N PRO A 266 9.44 -2.80 -0.76
CA PRO A 266 8.01 -2.67 -0.99
C PRO A 266 7.21 -2.81 0.32
N MET A 267 6.00 -2.24 0.36
CA MET A 267 5.08 -2.44 1.49
C MET A 267 4.86 -3.93 1.79
N LEU A 268 4.85 -4.27 3.07
CA LEU A 268 4.71 -5.64 3.57
C LEU A 268 3.24 -6.07 3.66
N PHE A 269 2.37 -5.13 4.01
CA PHE A 269 0.93 -5.35 4.08
C PHE A 269 0.21 -4.29 3.26
N HIS A 270 -1.04 -4.58 2.93
CA HIS A 270 -1.96 -3.64 2.31
C HIS A 270 -3.29 -3.67 3.03
N ARG A 271 -4.09 -2.64 2.86
CA ARG A 271 -5.50 -2.71 3.22
C ARG A 271 -6.21 -3.67 2.27
N ALA A 272 -6.98 -4.60 2.82
CA ALA A 272 -7.74 -5.58 2.05
C ALA A 272 -8.77 -4.86 1.15
N SER A 273 -8.61 -5.03 -0.17
CA SER A 273 -9.37 -4.34 -1.22
C SER A 273 -10.89 -4.47 -1.09
N LYS A 274 -11.35 -5.64 -0.62
CA LYS A 274 -12.77 -5.98 -0.48
C LYS A 274 -13.41 -5.54 0.83
N VAL A 275 -12.62 -4.95 1.73
CA VAL A 275 -13.15 -4.41 3.00
C VAL A 275 -13.65 -3.00 2.73
N LYS A 276 -14.98 -2.87 2.69
CA LYS A 276 -15.68 -1.59 2.51
C LYS A 276 -15.21 -0.55 3.52
N SER A 277 -15.12 0.70 3.08
CA SER A 277 -14.74 1.78 3.99
C SER A 277 -15.89 2.14 4.92
N LEU A 278 -15.60 2.18 6.21
CA LEU A 278 -16.54 2.71 7.20
C LEU A 278 -16.76 4.22 7.05
N VAL A 279 -15.82 4.95 6.46
CA VAL A 279 -15.84 6.43 6.42
C VAL A 279 -16.25 6.96 5.05
N ASN A 280 -16.00 6.24 3.95
CA ASN A 280 -16.21 6.75 2.60
C ASN A 280 -16.70 5.66 1.62
N PRO A 281 -17.90 5.11 1.78
CA PRO A 281 -18.37 3.97 0.98
C PRO A 281 -18.50 4.28 -0.52
N GLN A 282 -18.68 5.55 -0.89
CA GLN A 282 -18.82 5.98 -2.29
C GLN A 282 -17.57 5.71 -3.15
N LEU A 283 -16.40 5.56 -2.50
CA LEU A 283 -15.13 5.30 -3.18
C LEU A 283 -14.72 3.83 -3.15
N ASP A 284 -15.57 2.92 -2.65
CA ASP A 284 -15.16 1.53 -2.41
C ASP A 284 -14.78 0.78 -3.70
N SER A 285 -15.51 0.96 -4.81
CA SER A 285 -15.14 0.34 -6.08
C SER A 285 -13.82 0.87 -6.64
N LEU A 286 -13.56 2.17 -6.47
CA LEU A 286 -12.27 2.76 -6.84
C LEU A 286 -11.15 2.21 -5.94
N ARG A 287 -11.39 2.12 -4.63
CA ARG A 287 -10.43 1.55 -3.68
C ARG A 287 -10.12 0.10 -4.00
N GLU A 288 -11.13 -0.71 -4.31
CA GLU A 288 -10.95 -2.12 -4.67
C GLU A 288 -9.95 -2.24 -5.83
N LEU A 289 -10.14 -1.44 -6.89
CA LEU A 289 -9.20 -1.37 -8.02
C LEU A 289 -7.82 -0.86 -7.62
N LEU A 290 -7.74 0.22 -6.84
CA LEU A 290 -6.46 0.82 -6.42
C LEU A 290 -5.66 -0.09 -5.49
N PHE A 291 -6.31 -1.02 -4.79
CA PHE A 291 -5.67 -2.03 -3.94
C PHE A 291 -5.38 -3.36 -4.65
N GLU A 292 -5.62 -3.46 -5.95
CA GLU A 292 -5.15 -4.61 -6.72
C GLU A 292 -3.60 -4.60 -6.83
N PRO A 293 -2.93 -5.76 -6.66
CA PRO A 293 -1.47 -5.91 -6.71
C PRO A 293 -0.76 -5.18 -7.83
N PHE A 294 -1.33 -5.25 -9.03
CA PHE A 294 -0.76 -4.61 -10.20
C PHE A 294 -0.71 -3.08 -10.05
N PHE A 295 -1.83 -2.46 -9.66
CA PHE A 295 -1.95 -1.01 -9.59
C PHE A 295 -1.11 -0.43 -8.46
N PHE A 296 -1.27 -0.96 -7.24
CA PHE A 296 -0.57 -0.40 -6.08
C PHE A 296 0.94 -0.55 -6.23
N THR A 297 1.43 -1.68 -6.76
CA THR A 297 2.88 -1.92 -6.94
C THR A 297 3.49 -0.91 -7.91
N LYS A 298 2.79 -0.66 -9.01
CA LYS A 298 3.23 0.29 -10.03
C LYS A 298 3.19 1.70 -9.47
N TRP A 299 2.12 2.06 -8.80
CA TRP A 299 2.00 3.38 -8.17
C TRP A 299 3.08 3.63 -7.12
N GLU A 300 3.34 2.67 -6.23
CA GLU A 300 4.43 2.72 -5.25
C GLU A 300 5.78 2.96 -5.94
N THR A 301 6.09 2.18 -6.99
CA THR A 301 7.34 2.30 -7.75
C THR A 301 7.48 3.68 -8.39
N LEU A 302 6.39 4.22 -8.93
CA LEU A 302 6.36 5.54 -9.56
C LEU A 302 6.64 6.65 -8.53
N MET A 303 5.95 6.62 -7.39
CA MET A 303 6.17 7.59 -6.31
C MET A 303 7.62 7.57 -5.83
N VAL A 304 8.15 6.38 -5.49
CA VAL A 304 9.52 6.21 -4.99
C VAL A 304 10.57 6.64 -6.03
N THR A 305 10.33 6.37 -7.31
CA THR A 305 11.29 6.71 -8.38
C THR A 305 11.28 8.20 -8.69
N THR A 306 10.12 8.84 -8.63
CA THR A 306 9.98 10.25 -9.02
C THR A 306 10.15 11.22 -7.86
N ASN A 307 9.92 10.77 -6.63
CA ASN A 307 9.84 11.61 -5.42
C ASN A 307 8.86 12.79 -5.60
N LEU A 308 7.87 12.64 -6.49
CA LEU A 308 6.84 13.65 -6.71
C LEU A 308 5.68 13.41 -5.76
N SER A 309 5.06 14.50 -5.31
CA SER A 309 3.87 14.40 -4.48
C SER A 309 2.68 13.87 -5.28
N THR A 310 1.74 13.23 -4.60
CA THR A 310 0.45 12.82 -5.18
C THR A 310 -0.32 13.99 -5.79
N ASN A 311 -0.17 15.21 -5.25
CA ASN A 311 -0.75 16.43 -5.82
C ASN A 311 -0.18 16.78 -7.20
N VAL A 312 0.98 16.25 -7.57
CA VAL A 312 1.56 16.38 -8.92
C VAL A 312 1.25 15.14 -9.74
N LEU A 313 1.44 13.94 -9.17
CA LEU A 313 1.28 12.68 -9.88
C LEU A 313 -0.16 12.40 -10.31
N PHE A 314 -1.16 12.67 -9.46
CA PHE A 314 -2.57 12.44 -9.83
C PHE A 314 -3.02 13.34 -10.98
N PRO A 315 -2.85 14.68 -10.92
CA PRO A 315 -3.19 15.53 -12.05
C PRO A 315 -2.41 15.18 -13.31
N ALA A 316 -1.13 14.82 -13.19
CA ALA A 316 -0.34 14.38 -14.35
C ALA A 316 -0.89 13.08 -14.97
N LEU A 317 -1.28 12.10 -14.15
CA LEU A 317 -1.92 10.87 -14.62
C LEU A 317 -3.26 11.17 -15.30
N VAL A 318 -4.13 11.93 -14.66
CA VAL A 318 -5.45 12.32 -15.22
C VAL A 318 -5.28 13.08 -16.53
N THR A 319 -4.36 14.05 -16.58
CA THR A 319 -4.06 14.82 -17.80
C THR A 319 -3.54 13.92 -18.90
N THR A 320 -2.66 12.97 -18.58
CA THR A 320 -2.12 12.03 -19.57
C THR A 320 -3.20 11.09 -20.09
N LEU A 321 -4.08 10.59 -19.21
CA LEU A 321 -5.23 9.77 -19.60
C LEU A 321 -6.20 10.55 -20.49
N LEU A 322 -6.46 11.82 -20.17
CA LEU A 322 -7.32 12.71 -20.94
C LEU A 322 -6.73 13.00 -22.33
N ILE A 323 -5.46 13.38 -22.42
CA ILE A 323 -4.78 13.60 -23.71
C ILE A 323 -4.78 12.32 -24.55
N THR A 324 -4.49 11.17 -23.94
CA THR A 324 -4.48 9.87 -24.63
C THR A 324 -5.86 9.50 -25.13
N SER A 325 -6.89 9.68 -24.29
CA SER A 325 -8.28 9.41 -24.64
C SER A 325 -8.77 10.32 -25.79
N ILE A 326 -8.41 11.61 -25.77
CA ILE A 326 -8.72 12.53 -26.88
C ILE A 326 -8.04 12.08 -28.17
N LYS A 327 -6.75 11.75 -28.14
CA LYS A 327 -6.01 11.28 -29.32
C LYS A 327 -6.59 9.98 -29.88
N CYS A 328 -6.91 9.02 -29.01
CA CYS A 328 -7.56 7.77 -29.42
C CYS A 328 -8.95 8.02 -30.01
N GLY A 329 -9.73 8.96 -29.45
CA GLY A 329 -11.02 9.37 -29.99
C GLY A 329 -10.91 10.00 -31.38
N LEU A 330 -9.96 10.93 -31.58
CA LEU A 330 -9.69 11.55 -32.88
C LEU A 330 -9.25 10.53 -33.93
N ASN A 331 -8.32 9.64 -33.58
CA ASN A 331 -7.89 8.56 -34.48
C ASN A 331 -9.06 7.62 -34.84
N THR A 332 -10.01 7.42 -33.91
CA THR A 332 -11.22 6.63 -34.17
C THR A 332 -12.15 7.33 -35.13
N PHE A 333 -12.35 8.63 -34.95
CA PHE A 333 -13.14 9.43 -35.86
C PHE A 333 -12.55 9.47 -37.27
N ASP A 334 -11.23 9.68 -37.38
CA ASP A 334 -10.52 9.68 -38.66
C ASP A 334 -10.64 8.33 -39.37
N ALA A 335 -10.51 7.21 -38.64
CA ALA A 335 -10.68 5.87 -39.20
C ALA A 335 -12.10 5.62 -39.72
N ILE A 336 -13.12 6.04 -38.96
CA ILE A 336 -14.52 5.96 -39.40
C ILE A 336 -14.75 6.83 -40.64
N GLN A 337 -14.23 8.06 -40.65
CA GLN A 337 -14.37 8.97 -41.77
C GLN A 337 -13.69 8.41 -43.04
N GLN A 338 -12.49 7.84 -42.93
CA GLN A 338 -11.81 7.20 -44.04
C GLN A 338 -12.59 6.01 -44.58
N GLN A 339 -13.10 5.15 -43.69
CA GLN A 339 -13.94 4.01 -44.08
C GLN A 339 -15.21 4.44 -44.80
N LEU A 340 -15.87 5.51 -44.35
CA LEU A 340 -17.09 6.06 -44.97
C LEU A 340 -16.80 6.75 -46.31
N THR A 341 -15.67 7.44 -46.43
CA THR A 341 -15.34 8.26 -47.61
C THR A 341 -14.73 7.44 -48.73
N TYR A 342 -13.79 6.55 -48.40
CA TYR A 342 -12.97 5.82 -49.37
C TYR A 342 -13.31 4.33 -49.45
N GLY A 343 -14.17 3.82 -48.55
CA GLY A 343 -14.55 2.41 -48.49
C GLY A 343 -13.48 1.49 -47.88
N TYR A 344 -12.33 2.02 -47.48
CA TYR A 344 -11.26 1.27 -46.80
C TYR A 344 -10.50 2.15 -45.80
N PHE A 345 -9.94 1.52 -44.78
CA PHE A 345 -9.05 2.10 -43.78
C PHE A 345 -7.77 1.25 -43.69
N GLU A 346 -6.60 1.88 -43.74
CA GLU A 346 -5.33 1.19 -43.54
C GLU A 346 -5.10 0.93 -42.03
N GLY A 347 -5.67 -0.17 -41.55
CA GLY A 347 -5.48 -0.62 -40.17
C GLY A 347 -6.59 -1.52 -39.65
N ASN A 348 -6.49 -1.92 -38.40
CA ASN A 348 -7.53 -2.73 -37.75
C ASN A 348 -8.62 -1.83 -37.18
N VAL A 349 -9.71 -1.64 -37.94
CA VAL A 349 -10.88 -0.84 -37.56
C VAL A 349 -11.48 -1.30 -36.23
N VAL A 350 -11.44 -2.60 -35.91
CA VAL A 350 -11.95 -3.15 -34.65
C VAL A 350 -11.13 -2.66 -33.47
N LEU A 351 -9.79 -2.66 -33.57
CA LEU A 351 -8.91 -2.18 -32.52
C LEU A 351 -9.11 -0.69 -32.26
N VAL A 352 -9.28 0.09 -33.33
CA VAL A 352 -9.54 1.53 -33.26
C VAL A 352 -10.91 1.79 -32.60
N GLY A 353 -11.96 1.08 -33.00
CA GLY A 353 -13.29 1.19 -32.38
C GLY A 353 -13.30 0.83 -30.90
N ILE A 354 -12.60 -0.26 -30.51
CA ILE A 354 -12.45 -0.64 -29.10
C ILE A 354 -11.70 0.46 -28.32
N SER A 355 -10.61 1.00 -28.87
CA SER A 355 -9.82 2.08 -28.26
C SER A 355 -10.65 3.35 -28.06
N GLY A 356 -11.49 3.70 -29.05
CA GLY A 356 -12.44 4.81 -28.96
C GLY A 356 -13.49 4.60 -27.85
N LEU A 357 -14.06 3.40 -27.72
CA LEU A 357 -15.01 3.07 -26.66
C LEU A 357 -14.39 3.21 -25.26
N PHE A 358 -13.20 2.64 -25.06
CA PHE A 358 -12.47 2.78 -23.79
C PHE A 358 -12.12 4.25 -23.49
N SER A 359 -11.78 5.02 -24.51
CA SER A 359 -11.45 6.44 -24.35
C SER A 359 -12.65 7.27 -23.93
N LEU A 360 -13.79 7.12 -24.61
CA LEU A 360 -15.04 7.80 -24.27
C LEU A 360 -15.51 7.43 -22.87
N PHE A 361 -15.45 6.15 -22.51
CA PHE A 361 -15.78 5.68 -21.17
C PHE A 361 -14.85 6.28 -20.11
N SER A 362 -13.54 6.34 -20.40
CA SER A 362 -12.56 6.93 -19.48
C SER A 362 -12.83 8.41 -19.23
N LEU A 363 -13.08 9.21 -20.27
CA LEU A 363 -13.34 10.63 -20.06
C LEU A 363 -14.78 10.94 -19.59
N ALA A 364 -15.74 10.02 -19.76
CA ALA A 364 -17.02 10.06 -19.04
C ALA A 364 -16.84 9.84 -17.52
N ILE A 365 -16.01 8.88 -17.12
CA ILE A 365 -15.65 8.67 -15.70
C ILE A 365 -14.95 9.91 -15.13
N LEU A 366 -13.99 10.48 -15.86
CA LEU A 366 -13.30 11.70 -15.42
C LEU A 366 -14.29 12.87 -15.28
N ALA A 367 -15.19 13.07 -16.25
CA ALA A 367 -16.21 14.10 -16.18
C ALA A 367 -17.15 13.90 -14.98
N GLN A 368 -17.59 12.67 -14.73
CA GLN A 368 -18.41 12.32 -13.57
C GLN A 368 -17.65 12.62 -12.27
N GLY A 369 -16.36 12.25 -12.18
CA GLY A 369 -15.53 12.53 -11.01
C GLY A 369 -15.40 14.02 -10.72
N VAL A 370 -15.23 14.85 -11.76
CA VAL A 370 -15.18 16.32 -11.62
C VAL A 370 -16.53 16.88 -11.18
N LEU A 371 -17.64 16.38 -11.73
CA LEU A 371 -18.99 16.82 -11.37
C LEU A 371 -19.40 16.44 -9.94
N LEU A 372 -18.85 15.34 -9.42
CA LEU A 372 -19.12 14.84 -8.06
C LEU A 372 -18.10 15.32 -7.02
N ALA A 373 -17.04 16.02 -7.44
CA ALA A 373 -16.03 16.50 -6.50
C ALA A 373 -16.65 17.54 -5.54
N PRO A 374 -16.51 17.37 -4.22
CA PRO A 374 -16.97 18.38 -3.27
C PRO A 374 -16.19 19.69 -3.51
N PRO A 375 -16.82 20.86 -3.27
CA PRO A 375 -16.14 22.13 -3.37
C PRO A 375 -14.92 22.15 -2.42
N PRO A 376 -13.85 22.87 -2.78
CA PRO A 376 -12.68 22.98 -1.91
C PRO A 376 -13.09 23.52 -0.53
N PRO A 377 -12.45 23.05 0.56
CA PRO A 377 -12.69 23.59 1.89
C PRO A 377 -12.47 25.11 1.89
N LYS A 378 -13.31 25.84 2.61
CA LYS A 378 -13.09 27.27 2.80
C LYS A 378 -11.88 27.44 3.72
N GLU A 379 -11.03 28.43 3.43
CA GLU A 379 -9.77 28.69 4.15
C GLU A 379 -9.97 28.91 5.67
N ASP A 380 -11.21 29.15 6.11
CA ASP A 380 -11.57 29.43 7.49
C ASP A 380 -11.98 28.18 8.30
N GLU A 381 -12.00 26.98 7.69
CA GLU A 381 -12.44 25.72 8.30
C GLU A 381 -11.29 24.70 8.55
N SER A 382 -10.02 25.11 8.43
CA SER A 382 -8.84 24.23 8.63
C SER A 382 -8.10 24.43 9.94
#